data_AF-A0A4Z0MX85-F1
#
_entry.id   AF-A0A4Z0MX85-F1
#
_cell.length_a   1.000
_cell.length_b   1.000
_cell.length_c   1.000
_cell.angle_alpha   90.00
_cell.angle_beta   90.00
_cell.angle_gamma   90.00
#
_symmetry.space_group_name_H-M   'P 1'
#
loop_
_entity.id
_entity.type
_entity.pdbx_description
1 polymer ?
#
loop_
_entity_poly.entity_id
_entity_poly.type
_entity_poly.pdbx_seq_one_letter_code
_entity_poly.pdbx_strand_id
1 'polypeptide(L)'
;PAALSNYRVSGSGGTDRDSDFLSLLSGLNYGPWRLRNNGAWNYSKGDGYHSQRWNNIGTWVQRAIIPLKSELVMGDSNTGNDVFDSVGFRGARLYSSDNMYPDSLQGYAPTVRGIARTAAKLTIRQNGYVIYQSYVSPGAFAITDLNPTSSSGDLEVTVDEKDGSQQRYTVPYSTVPLLQREGRVKYD
;
A
#
# COMPACT_ATOMS: atom_id res chain seq x y z
N PRO A 1 6.07 -26.02 -0.99
CA PRO A 1 6.57 -25.29 -2.17
C PRO A 1 5.49 -25.30 -3.25
N ALA A 2 5.39 -24.25 -4.07
CA ALA A 2 4.37 -24.16 -5.11
C ALA A 2 4.93 -23.45 -6.35
N ALA A 3 4.50 -23.90 -7.53
CA ALA A 3 4.74 -23.20 -8.78
C ALA A 3 3.46 -22.49 -9.23
N LEU A 4 3.62 -21.37 -9.90
CA LEU A 4 2.55 -20.51 -10.40
C LEU A 4 2.85 -20.22 -11.86
N SER A 5 1.82 -20.29 -12.69
CA SER A 5 1.88 -19.82 -14.07
C SER A 5 0.55 -19.17 -14.40
N ASN A 6 0.60 -17.94 -14.88
CA ASN A 6 -0.54 -17.20 -15.36
C ASN A 6 -0.21 -16.78 -16.80
N TYR A 7 -1.13 -17.03 -17.72
CA TYR A 7 -0.94 -16.69 -19.11
C TYR A 7 -2.15 -15.92 -19.62
N ARG A 8 -1.90 -14.95 -20.50
CA ARG A 8 -2.93 -14.22 -21.22
C ARG A 8 -2.57 -14.22 -22.69
N VAL A 9 -3.46 -14.78 -23.50
CA VAL A 9 -3.34 -14.75 -24.97
C VAL A 9 -4.40 -13.80 -25.51
N SER A 10 -4.02 -12.97 -26.47
CA SER A 10 -4.91 -12.13 -27.24
C SER A 10 -4.41 -12.04 -28.66
N GLY A 11 -5.29 -12.19 -29.64
CA GLY A 11 -4.92 -12.10 -31.04
C GLY A 11 -6.05 -11.50 -31.87
N SER A 12 -5.68 -10.96 -33.03
CA SER A 12 -6.60 -10.49 -34.05
C SER A 12 -6.08 -10.90 -35.42
N GLY A 13 -6.94 -11.56 -36.20
CA GLY A 13 -6.65 -11.92 -37.59
C GLY A 13 -7.56 -11.16 -38.56
N GLY A 14 -6.98 -10.70 -39.65
CA GLY A 14 -7.64 -10.05 -40.78
C GLY A 14 -7.06 -10.58 -42.10
N THR A 15 -7.66 -10.19 -43.23
CA THR A 15 -7.35 -10.79 -44.55
C THR A 15 -5.86 -10.73 -44.92
N ASP A 16 -5.16 -9.66 -44.54
CA ASP A 16 -3.74 -9.45 -44.86
C ASP A 16 -2.86 -9.19 -43.62
N ARG A 17 -3.43 -9.18 -42.41
CA ARG A 17 -2.71 -8.88 -41.17
C ARG A 17 -3.15 -9.77 -40.01
N ASP A 18 -2.18 -10.36 -39.35
CA ASP A 18 -2.36 -11.12 -38.11
C ASP A 18 -1.50 -10.51 -37.00
N SER A 19 -2.02 -10.47 -35.77
CA SER A 19 -1.23 -10.12 -34.60
C SER A 19 -1.64 -10.96 -33.41
N ASP A 20 -0.67 -11.61 -32.78
CA ASP A 20 -0.86 -12.38 -31.57
C ASP A 20 0.06 -11.87 -30.46
N PHE A 21 -0.49 -11.87 -29.26
CA PHE A 21 0.20 -11.46 -28.04
C PHE A 21 -0.03 -12.52 -26.97
N LEU A 22 1.05 -12.96 -26.34
CA LEU A 22 1.01 -13.83 -25.16
C LEU A 22 1.81 -13.15 -24.05
N SER A 23 1.17 -12.87 -22.92
CA SER A 23 1.84 -12.54 -21.67
C SER A 23 1.91 -13.78 -20.80
N LEU A 24 3.08 -14.04 -20.23
CA LEU A 24 3.34 -15.15 -19.32
C LEU A 24 3.94 -14.62 -18.02
N LEU A 25 3.21 -14.80 -16.92
CA LEU A 25 3.67 -14.56 -15.57
C LEU A 25 3.97 -15.91 -14.91
N SER A 26 5.24 -16.22 -14.72
CA SER A 26 5.67 -17.44 -14.05
C SER A 26 6.17 -17.13 -12.63
N GLY A 27 6.04 -18.09 -11.73
CA GLY A 27 6.52 -17.93 -10.38
C GLY A 27 6.78 -19.23 -9.64
N LEU A 28 7.67 -19.16 -8.66
CA LEU A 28 7.97 -20.26 -7.77
C LEU A 28 8.02 -19.75 -6.33
N ASN A 29 7.35 -20.45 -5.42
CA ASN A 29 7.31 -20.16 -4.00
C ASN A 29 8.00 -21.28 -3.24
N TYR A 30 9.08 -20.95 -2.54
CA TYR A 30 9.82 -21.88 -1.69
C TYR A 30 10.09 -21.24 -0.33
N GLY A 31 9.36 -21.70 0.70
CA GLY A 31 9.38 -21.05 2.01
C GLY A 31 8.97 -19.57 1.91
N PRO A 32 9.74 -18.63 2.48
CA PRO A 32 9.45 -17.20 2.41
C PRO A 32 9.86 -16.53 1.09
N TRP A 33 10.56 -17.27 0.21
CA TRP A 33 11.07 -16.75 -1.05
C TRP A 33 10.05 -16.92 -2.18
N ARG A 34 9.91 -15.86 -2.97
CA ARG A 34 9.01 -15.80 -4.11
C ARG A 34 9.82 -15.37 -5.33
N LEU A 35 10.09 -16.30 -6.24
CA LEU A 35 10.65 -16.01 -7.55
C LEU A 35 9.50 -15.66 -8.50
N ARG A 36 9.65 -14.61 -9.29
CA ARG A 36 8.71 -14.17 -10.32
C ARG A 36 9.46 -13.88 -11.61
N ASN A 37 8.84 -14.22 -12.73
CA ASN A 37 9.28 -13.87 -14.06
C ASN A 37 8.08 -13.39 -14.87
N ASN A 38 8.26 -12.29 -15.61
CA ASN A 38 7.27 -11.77 -16.53
C ASN A 38 7.88 -11.71 -17.93
N GLY A 39 7.25 -12.39 -18.89
CA GLY A 39 7.64 -12.38 -20.28
C GLY A 39 6.45 -12.10 -21.18
N ALA A 40 6.72 -11.51 -22.34
CA ALA A 40 5.74 -11.28 -23.38
C ALA A 40 6.26 -11.77 -24.73
N TRP A 41 5.45 -12.55 -25.40
CA TRP A 41 5.64 -12.97 -26.77
C TRP A 41 4.74 -12.14 -27.68
N ASN A 42 5.32 -11.61 -28.75
CA ASN A 42 4.61 -10.83 -29.74
C ASN A 42 4.83 -11.48 -31.11
N TYR A 43 3.76 -11.62 -31.86
CA TYR A 43 3.76 -12.03 -33.24
C TYR A 43 2.95 -11.03 -34.05
N SER A 44 3.48 -10.63 -35.20
CA SER A 44 2.79 -9.77 -36.14
C SER A 44 3.17 -10.19 -37.55
N LYS A 45 2.16 -10.32 -38.41
CA LYS A 45 2.28 -10.64 -39.82
C LYS A 45 1.48 -9.61 -40.62
N GLY A 46 2.08 -9.09 -41.68
CA GLY A 46 1.43 -8.13 -42.57
C GLY A 46 2.28 -7.83 -43.79
N ASP A 47 1.63 -7.61 -44.93
CA ASP A 47 2.26 -7.12 -46.17
C ASP A 47 3.50 -7.92 -46.60
N GLY A 48 3.45 -9.25 -46.46
CA GLY A 48 4.53 -10.18 -46.82
C GLY A 48 5.64 -10.36 -45.76
N TYR A 49 5.59 -9.63 -44.65
CA TYR A 49 6.55 -9.74 -43.55
C TYR A 49 5.92 -10.39 -42.32
N HIS A 50 6.73 -11.12 -41.55
CA HIS A 50 6.36 -11.62 -40.24
C HIS A 50 7.46 -11.29 -39.22
N SER A 51 7.05 -10.97 -38.00
CA SER A 51 7.91 -10.70 -36.87
C SER A 51 7.44 -11.52 -35.68
N GLN A 52 8.36 -12.21 -35.03
CA GLN A 52 8.12 -12.99 -33.83
C GLN A 52 9.21 -12.67 -32.82
N ARG A 53 8.83 -12.21 -31.63
CA ARG A 53 9.80 -11.83 -30.59
C ARG A 53 9.31 -12.21 -29.21
N TRP A 54 10.18 -12.88 -28.46
CA TRP A 54 10.06 -13.04 -27.02
C TRP A 54 10.79 -11.89 -26.32
N ASN A 55 10.10 -11.19 -25.43
CA ASN A 55 10.62 -10.12 -24.60
C ASN A 55 10.51 -10.51 -23.14
N ASN A 56 11.65 -10.66 -22.45
CA ASN A 56 11.67 -10.79 -21.00
C ASN A 56 11.47 -9.39 -20.39
N ILE A 57 10.36 -9.19 -19.69
CA ILE A 57 10.02 -7.90 -19.08
C ILE A 57 10.79 -7.74 -17.75
N GLY A 58 10.89 -8.82 -16.96
CA GLY A 58 11.62 -8.76 -15.71
C GLY A 58 11.63 -10.08 -14.95
N THR A 59 12.72 -10.30 -14.21
CA THR A 59 12.86 -11.45 -13.31
C THR A 59 13.37 -10.97 -11.96
N TRP A 60 12.66 -11.33 -10.90
CA TRP A 60 13.06 -10.95 -9.55
C TRP A 60 12.68 -12.00 -8.53
N VAL A 61 13.41 -11.96 -7.42
CA VAL A 61 13.16 -12.74 -6.23
C VAL A 61 12.83 -11.78 -5.11
N GLN A 62 11.74 -12.03 -4.40
CA GLN A 62 11.32 -11.20 -3.28
C GLN A 62 11.09 -12.03 -2.01
N ARG A 63 11.30 -11.39 -0.85
CA ARG A 63 11.06 -11.97 0.47
C ARG A 63 10.66 -10.88 1.47
N ALA A 64 9.63 -11.18 2.26
CA ALA A 64 9.27 -10.38 3.42
C ALA A 64 10.23 -10.62 4.60
N ILE A 65 10.71 -9.56 5.22
CA ILE A 65 11.52 -9.55 6.46
C ILE A 65 10.64 -9.00 7.59
N ILE A 66 9.93 -9.92 8.26
CA ILE A 66 8.94 -9.60 9.30
C ILE A 66 9.50 -8.72 10.43
N PRO A 67 10.70 -9.00 11.00
CA PRO A 67 11.23 -8.18 12.10
C PRO A 67 11.48 -6.71 11.72
N LEU A 68 11.73 -6.44 10.44
CA LEU A 68 11.98 -5.09 9.93
C LEU A 68 10.72 -4.44 9.33
N LYS A 69 9.62 -5.21 9.19
CA LYS A 69 8.42 -4.81 8.45
C LYS A 69 8.74 -4.34 7.01
N SER A 70 9.64 -5.08 6.36
CA SER A 70 10.22 -4.68 5.07
C SER A 70 10.19 -5.80 4.05
N GLU A 71 10.33 -5.44 2.78
CA GLU A 71 10.44 -6.37 1.68
C GLU A 71 11.80 -6.22 1.00
N LEU A 72 12.50 -7.35 0.87
CA LEU A 72 13.73 -7.48 0.11
C LEU A 72 13.38 -7.94 -1.30
N VAL A 73 13.82 -7.20 -2.31
CA VAL A 73 13.70 -7.56 -3.72
C VAL A 73 15.10 -7.60 -4.35
N MET A 74 15.36 -8.64 -5.13
CA MET A 74 16.60 -8.82 -5.88
C MET A 74 16.29 -9.21 -7.33
N GLY A 75 16.91 -8.54 -8.29
CA GLY A 75 16.65 -8.70 -9.71
C GLY A 75 16.09 -7.43 -10.33
N ASP A 76 15.23 -7.58 -11.34
CA ASP A 76 14.57 -6.46 -12.02
C ASP A 76 13.45 -5.87 -11.16
N SER A 77 13.55 -4.59 -10.81
CA SER A 77 12.52 -3.89 -10.04
C SER A 77 12.54 -2.39 -10.33
N ASN A 78 11.66 -1.66 -9.68
CA ASN A 78 11.54 -0.21 -9.78
C ASN A 78 11.69 0.40 -8.38
N THR A 79 12.27 1.60 -8.27
CA THR A 79 12.33 2.35 -7.00
C THR A 79 10.96 2.92 -6.64
N GLY A 80 10.77 3.31 -5.37
CA GLY A 80 9.59 4.07 -4.97
C GLY A 80 9.52 5.43 -5.67
N ASN A 81 8.32 6.03 -5.68
CA ASN A 81 8.08 7.36 -6.24
C ASN A 81 7.68 8.40 -5.17
N ASP A 82 8.01 8.13 -3.90
CA ASP A 82 7.59 8.97 -2.78
C ASP A 82 8.30 10.34 -2.76
N VAL A 83 9.57 10.40 -3.21
CA VAL A 83 10.41 11.61 -3.20
C VAL A 83 10.94 11.97 -4.59
N PHE A 84 11.37 10.97 -5.36
CA PHE A 84 11.91 11.13 -6.71
C PHE A 84 11.07 10.32 -7.71
N ASP A 85 11.28 10.56 -9.00
CA ASP A 85 10.66 9.73 -10.03
C ASP A 85 11.14 8.28 -9.93
N SER A 86 10.22 7.33 -10.16
CA SER A 86 10.53 5.92 -10.14
C SER A 86 11.47 5.55 -11.29
N VAL A 87 12.58 4.91 -10.97
CA VAL A 87 13.53 4.39 -11.96
C VAL A 87 13.56 2.87 -11.92
N GLY A 88 13.59 2.25 -13.09
CA GLY A 88 13.82 0.82 -13.24
C GLY A 88 15.28 0.48 -13.01
N PHE A 89 15.56 -0.59 -12.27
CA PHE A 89 16.92 -1.05 -11.99
C PHE A 89 16.98 -2.58 -11.95
N ARG A 90 18.20 -3.11 -12.07
CA ARG A 90 18.53 -4.50 -11.79
C ARG A 90 19.55 -4.54 -10.66
N GLY A 91 19.15 -5.04 -9.50
CA GLY A 91 19.99 -4.99 -8.31
C GLY A 91 19.29 -5.56 -7.09
N ALA A 92 19.56 -4.99 -5.91
CA ALA A 92 18.88 -5.33 -4.67
C ALA A 92 18.29 -4.08 -4.03
N ARG A 93 17.10 -4.21 -3.42
CA ARG A 93 16.37 -3.13 -2.75
C ARG A 93 15.71 -3.68 -1.49
N LEU A 94 15.78 -2.93 -0.40
CA LEU A 94 15.16 -3.29 0.88
C LEU A 94 14.35 -2.09 1.36
N TYR A 95 13.03 -2.17 1.23
CA TYR A 95 12.14 -1.04 1.53
C TYR A 95 11.09 -1.43 2.57
N SER A 96 10.62 -0.45 3.33
CA SER A 96 9.52 -0.63 4.29
C SER A 96 8.21 -0.97 3.57
N SER A 97 7.45 -1.94 4.10
CA SER A 97 6.18 -2.38 3.51
C SER A 97 5.00 -1.98 4.38
N ASP A 98 4.19 -1.02 3.91
CA ASP A 98 3.01 -0.55 4.65
C ASP A 98 1.94 -1.64 4.83
N ASN A 99 1.87 -2.59 3.89
CA ASN A 99 0.96 -3.75 3.95
C ASN A 99 1.28 -4.71 5.12
N MET A 100 2.43 -4.56 5.79
CA MET A 100 2.75 -5.32 7.00
C MET A 100 2.19 -4.69 8.27
N TYR A 101 1.58 -3.51 8.17
CA TYR A 101 0.87 -2.87 9.26
C TYR A 101 -0.64 -3.14 9.14
N PRO A 102 -1.36 -3.26 10.28
CA PRO A 102 -2.81 -3.29 10.30
C PRO A 102 -3.41 -2.13 9.49
N ASP A 103 -4.54 -2.37 8.84
CA ASP A 103 -5.22 -1.36 8.00
C ASP A 103 -5.51 -0.07 8.77
N SER A 104 -5.88 -0.18 10.05
CA SER A 104 -6.06 0.96 10.96
C SER A 104 -4.82 1.82 11.19
N LEU A 105 -3.66 1.28 10.84
CA LEU A 105 -2.37 1.93 10.93
C LEU A 105 -1.83 2.37 9.57
N GLN A 106 -2.41 1.94 8.44
CA GLN A 106 -1.98 2.34 7.11
C GLN A 106 -2.32 3.81 6.82
N GLY A 107 -1.49 4.48 6.02
CA GLY A 107 -1.62 5.91 5.72
C GLY A 107 -1.33 6.83 6.92
N TYR A 108 -1.43 8.14 6.67
CA TYR A 108 -1.26 9.15 7.73
C TYR A 108 -2.59 9.43 8.43
N ALA A 109 -2.59 9.36 9.77
CA ALA A 109 -3.62 9.93 10.62
C ALA A 109 -2.92 10.60 11.82
N PRO A 110 -3.31 11.82 12.22
CA PRO A 110 -2.71 12.49 13.36
C PRO A 110 -3.09 11.75 14.64
N THR A 111 -2.15 11.72 15.59
CA THR A 111 -2.42 11.20 16.93
C THR A 111 -3.34 12.18 17.67
N VAL A 112 -4.54 11.74 18.05
CA VAL A 112 -5.45 12.55 18.87
C VAL A 112 -5.08 12.35 20.34
N ARG A 113 -4.58 13.40 20.98
CA ARG A 113 -4.19 13.40 22.40
C ARG A 113 -5.14 14.26 23.22
N GLY A 114 -5.45 13.82 24.44
CA GLY A 114 -6.27 14.57 25.37
C GLY A 114 -6.17 14.01 26.79
N ILE A 115 -6.91 14.62 27.72
CA ILE A 115 -7.02 14.18 29.11
C ILE A 115 -8.50 14.03 29.45
N ALA A 116 -8.91 12.82 29.83
CA ALA A 116 -10.21 12.55 30.40
C ALA A 116 -10.15 12.75 31.91
N ARG A 117 -11.09 13.51 32.47
CA ARG A 117 -11.19 13.75 33.93
C ARG A 117 -11.78 12.54 34.65
N THR A 118 -12.65 11.82 33.97
CA THR A 118 -13.39 10.65 34.47
C THR A 118 -13.35 9.51 33.44
N ALA A 119 -14.05 8.42 33.72
CA ALA A 119 -14.29 7.39 32.70
C ALA A 119 -15.19 7.99 31.63
N ALA A 120 -14.66 8.19 30.43
CA ALA A 120 -15.30 9.00 29.41
C ALA A 120 -15.53 8.20 28.11
N LYS A 121 -16.58 8.56 27.39
CA LYS A 121 -16.83 8.09 26.04
C LYS A 121 -16.19 9.07 25.06
N LEU A 122 -15.19 8.61 24.32
CA LEU A 122 -14.53 9.36 23.28
C LEU A 122 -15.22 9.09 21.94
N THR A 123 -15.61 10.16 21.25
CA THR A 123 -16.19 10.10 19.89
C THR A 123 -15.41 11.04 18.98
N ILE A 124 -14.88 10.53 17.88
CA ILE A 124 -14.16 11.32 16.87
C ILE A 124 -14.99 11.32 15.58
N ARG A 125 -15.24 12.51 15.06
CA ARG A 125 -15.97 12.72 13.82
C ARG A 125 -15.09 13.39 12.77
N GLN A 126 -15.33 13.06 11.51
CA GLN A 126 -14.74 13.72 10.35
C GLN A 126 -15.87 14.01 9.36
N ASN A 127 -15.98 15.26 8.91
CA ASN A 127 -17.06 15.71 8.01
C ASN A 127 -18.48 15.33 8.53
N GLY A 128 -18.69 15.35 9.85
CA GLY A 128 -19.95 14.99 10.50
C GLY A 128 -20.19 13.49 10.73
N TYR A 129 -19.38 12.60 10.16
CA TYR A 129 -19.49 11.14 10.35
C TYR A 129 -18.63 10.67 11.52
N VAL A 130 -19.14 9.74 12.34
CA VAL A 130 -18.36 9.11 13.41
C VAL A 130 -17.40 8.09 12.80
N ILE A 131 -16.11 8.35 12.90
CA ILE A 131 -15.05 7.48 12.37
C ILE A 131 -14.40 6.61 13.45
N TYR A 132 -14.52 7.03 14.72
CA TYR A 132 -13.96 6.29 15.85
C TYR A 132 -14.77 6.57 17.11
N GLN A 133 -15.01 5.54 17.91
CA GLN A 133 -15.68 5.65 19.19
C GLN A 133 -15.10 4.61 20.16
N SER A 134 -14.67 5.05 21.34
CA SER A 134 -14.09 4.16 22.37
C SER A 134 -14.34 4.71 23.77
N TYR A 135 -14.20 3.86 24.79
CA TYR A 135 -14.25 4.28 26.20
C TYR A 135 -12.83 4.37 26.73
N VAL A 136 -12.49 5.50 27.34
CA VAL A 136 -11.17 5.77 27.92
C VAL A 136 -11.27 5.85 29.44
N SER A 137 -10.21 5.41 30.10
CA SER A 137 -10.09 5.56 31.56
C SER A 137 -9.76 7.01 31.93
N PRO A 138 -10.02 7.43 33.18
CA PRO A 138 -9.56 8.73 33.67
C PRO A 138 -8.05 8.88 33.49
N GLY A 139 -7.60 10.00 32.91
CA GLY A 139 -6.20 10.29 32.64
C GLY A 139 -5.91 10.70 31.20
N ALA A 140 -4.62 10.82 30.88
CA ALA A 140 -4.17 11.12 29.53
C ALA A 140 -4.43 9.93 28.59
N PHE A 141 -4.89 10.23 27.38
CA PHE A 141 -5.09 9.24 26.32
C PHE A 141 -4.45 9.71 25.02
N ALA A 142 -4.08 8.74 24.18
CA ALA A 142 -3.61 8.97 22.82
C ALA A 142 -4.26 7.93 21.91
N ILE A 143 -4.98 8.39 20.89
CA ILE A 143 -5.56 7.53 19.85
C ILE A 143 -4.66 7.59 18.62
N THR A 144 -4.07 6.45 18.27
CA THR A 144 -3.08 6.31 17.20
C THR A 144 -3.57 5.45 16.03
N ASP A 145 -4.73 4.82 16.18
CA ASP A 145 -5.30 3.79 15.29
C ASP A 145 -6.53 4.28 14.51
N LEU A 146 -6.54 5.57 14.18
CA LEU A 146 -7.61 6.16 13.37
C LEU A 146 -7.54 5.66 11.93
N ASN A 147 -8.71 5.29 11.41
CA ASN A 147 -8.96 5.07 9.99
C ASN A 147 -9.54 6.36 9.39
N PRO A 148 -8.74 7.18 8.68
CA PRO A 148 -9.28 8.37 8.03
C PRO A 148 -10.22 7.97 6.90
N THR A 149 -11.38 8.59 6.83
CA THR A 149 -12.36 8.37 5.75
C THR A 149 -12.09 9.24 4.51
N SER A 150 -11.22 10.25 4.64
CA SER A 150 -10.86 11.18 3.57
C SER A 150 -9.40 11.64 3.70
N SER A 151 -8.84 12.18 2.63
CA SER A 151 -7.49 12.80 2.58
C SER A 151 -7.45 14.23 3.17
N SER A 152 -8.59 14.75 3.61
CA SER A 152 -8.72 16.09 4.20
C SER A 152 -9.99 16.19 5.05
N GLY A 153 -10.05 17.19 5.92
CA GLY A 153 -11.21 17.51 6.76
C GLY A 153 -10.91 17.28 8.22
N ASP A 154 -11.10 18.32 9.02
CA ASP A 154 -10.73 18.35 10.43
C ASP A 154 -11.43 17.27 11.25
N LEU A 155 -10.74 16.81 12.29
CA LEU A 155 -11.26 15.82 13.22
C LEU A 155 -11.92 16.53 14.40
N GLU A 156 -13.23 16.40 14.54
CA GLU A 156 -13.96 16.86 15.71
C GLU A 156 -13.92 15.79 16.80
N VAL A 157 -13.27 16.10 17.90
CA VAL A 157 -13.16 15.22 19.06
C VAL A 157 -14.16 15.64 20.12
N THR A 158 -14.97 14.70 20.58
CA THR A 158 -15.90 14.89 21.71
C THR A 158 -15.57 13.87 22.79
N VAL A 159 -15.35 14.35 24.01
CA VAL A 159 -15.15 13.54 25.21
C VAL A 159 -16.36 13.75 26.11
N ASP A 160 -17.22 12.74 26.19
CA ASP A 160 -18.38 12.72 27.09
C ASP A 160 -17.96 12.12 28.43
N GLU A 161 -17.84 12.96 29.45
CA GLU A 161 -17.42 12.55 30.79
C GLU A 161 -18.60 11.95 31.58
N LYS A 162 -18.30 11.10 32.56
CA LYS A 162 -19.32 10.43 33.38
C LYS A 162 -20.15 11.41 34.22
N ASP A 163 -19.59 12.57 34.53
CA ASP A 163 -20.27 13.66 35.26
C ASP A 163 -21.24 14.47 34.37
N GLY A 164 -21.36 14.11 33.09
CA GLY A 164 -22.21 14.77 32.11
C GLY A 164 -21.55 15.99 31.46
N SER A 165 -20.32 16.35 31.84
CA SER A 165 -19.57 17.38 31.14
C SER A 165 -19.08 16.88 29.78
N GLN A 166 -19.05 17.78 28.80
CA GLN A 166 -18.51 17.47 27.47
C GLN A 166 -17.31 18.36 27.18
N GLN A 167 -16.24 17.74 26.69
CA GLN A 167 -15.10 18.45 26.13
C GLN A 167 -15.12 18.28 24.61
N ARG A 168 -15.12 19.38 23.86
CA ARG A 168 -15.08 19.36 22.40
C ARG A 168 -13.89 20.17 21.91
N TYR A 169 -13.09 19.58 21.03
CA TYR A 169 -11.99 20.27 20.37
C TYR A 169 -11.79 19.71 18.97
N THR A 170 -11.16 20.51 18.11
CA THR A 170 -10.90 20.15 16.72
C THR A 170 -9.41 19.93 16.52
N VAL A 171 -9.04 18.79 15.94
CA VAL A 171 -7.67 18.51 15.51
C VAL A 171 -7.61 18.75 14.00
N PRO A 172 -6.85 19.77 13.54
CA PRO A 172 -6.75 20.05 12.12
C PRO A 172 -6.14 18.87 11.39
N TYR A 173 -6.73 18.48 10.26
CA TYR A 173 -6.29 17.33 9.48
C TYR A 173 -6.03 17.70 8.03
N SER A 174 -4.75 17.76 7.70
CA SER A 174 -4.25 17.91 6.34
C SER A 174 -3.22 16.82 6.10
N THR A 175 -3.40 16.04 5.03
CA THR A 175 -2.41 15.04 4.62
C THR A 175 -1.63 15.53 3.43
N VAL A 176 -0.31 15.50 3.55
CA VAL A 176 0.59 15.52 2.38
C VAL A 176 1.02 14.07 2.15
N PRO A 177 1.12 13.58 0.90
CA PRO A 177 1.44 12.17 0.60
C PRO A 177 2.71 11.62 1.28
N LEU A 178 3.63 12.49 1.73
CA LEU A 178 4.86 12.11 2.41
C LEU A 178 4.75 12.03 3.95
N LEU A 179 3.64 12.45 4.56
CA LEU A 179 3.51 12.41 6.03
C LEU A 179 3.47 10.97 6.54
N GLN A 180 4.24 10.71 7.61
CA GLN A 180 4.29 9.43 8.30
C GLN A 180 3.63 9.56 9.68
N ARG A 181 2.99 8.49 10.17
CA ARG A 181 2.51 8.48 11.56
C ARG A 181 3.68 8.59 12.52
N GLU A 182 3.42 9.17 13.69
CA GLU A 182 4.40 9.30 14.76
C GLU A 182 5.04 7.94 15.10
N GLY A 183 6.37 7.89 15.18
CA GLY A 183 7.12 6.66 15.46
C GLY A 183 7.32 5.72 14.27
N ARG A 184 6.79 6.04 13.07
CA ARG A 184 7.10 5.31 11.84
C ARG A 184 8.37 5.81 11.18
N VAL A 185 9.18 4.86 10.73
CA VAL A 185 10.31 5.12 9.83
C VAL A 185 10.01 4.41 8.52
N LYS A 186 9.84 5.20 7.46
CA LYS A 186 9.74 4.70 6.09
C LYS A 186 11.09 4.89 5.43
N TYR A 187 11.63 3.81 4.85
CA TYR A 187 12.91 3.79 4.16
C TYR A 187 12.83 2.93 2.89
N ASP A 188 13.81 3.12 2.03
CA ASP A 188 13.99 2.46 0.73
C ASP A 188 15.49 2.17 0.50
#